data_AF-A0A7C2UE34-F1
#
_entry.id   AF-A0A7C2UE34-F1
#
_cell.length_a   1.000
_cell.length_b   1.000
_cell.length_c   1.000
_cell.angle_alpha   90.00
_cell.angle_beta   90.00
_cell.angle_gamma   90.00
#
_symmetry.space_group_name_H-M   'P 1'
#
loop_
_entity.id
_entity.type
_entity.pdbx_description
1 polymer ?
#
loop_
_entity_poly.entity_id
_entity_poly.type
_entity_poly.pdbx_seq_one_letter_code
_entity_poly.pdbx_strand_id
1 'polypeptide(L)' 'MTDQASENRTKVTILTETYRIKGHINLVPGARVTDYMVDAKDFIAVTDVEVWELGGRLVLTAPFINVSRDSIQIVTPGH' A
#
# COMPACT_ATOMS: atom_id res chain seq x y z
N MET A 1 -5.44 26.90 -6.70
CA MET A 1 -5.97 25.53 -6.68
C MET A 1 -5.11 24.76 -5.70
N THR A 2 -5.53 24.73 -4.44
CA THR A 2 -4.70 24.25 -3.32
C THR A 2 -4.77 22.74 -3.28
N ASP A 3 -3.61 22.10 -3.28
CA ASP A 3 -3.41 20.66 -3.36
C ASP A 3 -3.93 19.96 -2.08
N GLN A 4 -5.18 19.50 -2.10
CA GLN A 4 -5.80 18.71 -1.02
C GLN A 4 -5.41 17.22 -1.07
N ALA A 5 -4.53 16.79 -1.98
CA ALA A 5 -4.18 15.38 -2.14
C ALA A 5 -3.31 14.81 -1.00
N SER A 6 -2.79 15.65 -0.10
CA SER A 6 -1.87 15.23 0.96
C SER A 6 -2.55 14.71 2.24
N GLU A 7 -3.81 15.06 2.51
CA GLU A 7 -4.39 14.87 3.85
C GLU A 7 -4.80 13.43 4.17
N ASN A 8 -4.91 12.52 3.19
CA ASN A 8 -5.37 11.14 3.45
C ASN A 8 -4.46 10.03 2.93
N ARG A 9 -3.17 10.32 2.79
CA ARG A 9 -2.17 9.30 2.42
C ARG A 9 -1.74 8.53 3.66
N THR A 10 -2.09 7.25 3.74
CA THR A 10 -1.65 6.37 4.82
C THR A 10 -0.47 5.55 4.36
N LYS A 11 0.68 5.72 5.02
CA LYS A 11 1.85 4.86 4.82
C LYS A 11 1.51 3.44 5.23
N VAL A 12 1.90 2.46 4.42
CA VAL A 12 1.65 1.04 4.67
C VAL A 12 2.89 0.21 4.41
N THR A 13 2.98 -0.89 5.14
CA THR A 13 3.81 -2.04 4.78
C THR A 13 2.87 -3.20 4.45
N ILE A 14 3.01 -3.75 3.25
CA ILE A 14 2.26 -4.90 2.76
C ILE A 14 3.25 -6.06 2.64
N LEU A 15 2.90 -7.20 3.21
CA LEU A 15 3.62 -8.45 3.07
C LEU A 15 2.80 -9.40 2.21
N THR A 16 3.45 -9.89 1.17
CA THR A 16 2.97 -10.97 0.30
C THR A 16 3.85 -12.19 0.55
N GLU A 17 3.57 -13.29 -0.14
CA GLU A 17 4.38 -14.52 -0.03
C GLU A 17 5.87 -14.29 -0.33
N THR A 18 6.22 -13.40 -1.27
CA THR A 18 7.59 -13.23 -1.77
C THR A 18 8.14 -11.81 -1.61
N TYR A 19 7.27 -10.83 -1.38
CA TYR A 19 7.65 -9.42 -1.34
C TYR A 19 7.16 -8.69 -0.09
N ARG A 20 8.00 -7.78 0.40
CA ARG A 20 7.63 -6.67 1.27
C ARG A 20 7.49 -5.41 0.43
N ILE A 21 6.30 -4.86 0.37
CA ILE A 21 5.97 -3.64 -0.35
C ILE A 21 5.81 -2.51 0.67
N LYS A 22 6.54 -1.41 0.48
CA LYS A 22 6.35 -0.16 1.23
C LYS A 22 5.75 0.87 0.30
N GLY A 23 4.81 1.67 0.78
CA GLY A 23 4.22 2.77 0.01
C GLY A 23 3.08 3.43 0.75
N HIS A 24 2.17 4.05 0.00
CA HIS A 24 1.01 4.75 0.55
C HIS A 24 -0.29 4.31 -0.13
N ILE A 25 -1.35 4.16 0.65
CA ILE A 25 -2.73 4.04 0.16
C ILE A 25 -3.48 5.34 0.46
N ASN A 26 -4.39 5.71 -0.43
CA ASN A 26 -5.29 6.85 -0.21
C ASN A 26 -6.55 6.35 0.46
N LEU A 27 -6.80 6.80 1.69
CA LEU A 27 -8.00 6.49 2.44
C LEU A 27 -8.99 7.65 2.35
N VAL A 28 -10.26 7.36 2.64
CA VAL A 28 -11.22 8.43 2.98
C VAL A 28 -10.85 8.94 4.38
N PRO A 29 -10.98 10.25 4.69
CA PRO A 29 -10.71 10.77 6.02
C PRO A 29 -11.40 9.95 7.12
N GLY A 30 -10.63 9.54 8.14
CA GLY A 30 -11.14 8.75 9.27
C GLY A 30 -11.35 7.26 9.00
N ALA A 31 -11.18 6.77 7.76
CA ALA A 31 -11.25 5.35 7.46
C ALA A 31 -10.02 4.59 7.99
N ARG A 32 -10.23 3.35 8.43
CA ARG A 32 -9.15 2.46 8.85
C ARG A 32 -8.63 1.66 7.67
N VAL A 33 -7.35 1.29 7.72
CA VAL A 33 -6.75 0.37 6.75
C VAL A 33 -7.51 -0.96 6.70
N THR A 34 -7.97 -1.47 7.84
CA THR A 34 -8.74 -2.72 7.93
C THR A 34 -10.03 -2.65 7.13
N ASP A 35 -10.78 -1.56 7.28
CA ASP A 35 -12.08 -1.38 6.65
C ASP A 35 -11.89 -1.23 5.12
N TYR A 36 -10.88 -0.45 4.72
CA TYR A 36 -10.46 -0.33 3.33
C TYR A 36 -10.13 -1.68 2.68
N MET A 37 -9.43 -2.58 3.39
CA MET A 37 -9.10 -3.90 2.85
C MET A 37 -10.30 -4.82 2.72
N VAL A 38 -11.25 -4.76 3.65
CA VAL A 38 -12.49 -5.55 3.60
C VAL A 38 -13.34 -5.14 2.39
N ASP A 39 -13.40 -3.85 2.10
CA ASP A 39 -14.23 -3.30 1.02
C ASP A 39 -13.51 -3.22 -0.34
N ALA A 40 -12.21 -3.52 -0.40
CA ALA A 40 -11.42 -3.37 -1.61
C ALA A 40 -11.86 -4.32 -2.73
N LYS A 41 -11.78 -3.83 -3.98
CA LYS A 41 -11.81 -4.69 -5.18
C LYS A 41 -10.54 -5.57 -5.24
N ASP A 42 -10.43 -6.37 -6.30
CA ASP A 42 -9.37 -7.39 -6.43
C ASP A 42 -7.95 -6.82 -6.42
N PHE A 43 -7.81 -5.51 -6.67
CA PHE A 43 -6.54 -4.80 -6.58
C PHE A 43 -6.67 -3.53 -5.74
N ILE A 44 -5.65 -3.26 -4.93
CA ILE A 44 -5.47 -1.99 -4.22
C ILE A 44 -4.38 -1.15 -4.88
N ALA A 45 -4.62 0.15 -4.92
CA ALA A 45 -3.69 1.13 -5.45
C ALA A 45 -2.66 1.51 -4.38
N VAL A 46 -1.37 1.40 -4.69
CA VAL A 46 -0.28 1.82 -3.80
C VAL A 46 0.61 2.81 -4.54
N THR A 47 0.95 3.93 -3.91
CA THR A 47 1.78 5.02 -4.45
C THR A 47 3.09 5.18 -3.70
N ASP A 48 4.09 5.81 -4.34
CA ASP A 48 5.44 6.02 -3.82
C ASP A 48 6.05 4.71 -3.28
N VAL A 49 6.23 3.76 -4.18
CA VAL A 49 6.38 2.34 -3.85
C VAL A 49 7.85 1.91 -3.88
N GLU A 50 8.23 1.13 -2.88
CA GLU A 50 9.42 0.28 -2.90
C GLU A 50 9.00 -1.18 -2.72
N VAL A 51 9.43 -2.05 -3.64
CA VAL A 51 9.21 -3.50 -3.55
C VAL A 51 10.51 -4.19 -3.21
N TRP A 52 10.53 -4.90 -2.09
CA TRP A 52 11.67 -5.63 -1.58
C TRP A 52 11.38 -7.12 -1.62
N GLU A 53 12.32 -7.96 -2.05
CA GLU A 53 12.23 -9.40 -1.79
C GLU A 53 12.56 -9.71 -0.33
N LEU A 54 12.21 -10.90 0.15
CA LEU A 54 12.47 -11.32 1.55
C LEU A 54 13.96 -11.31 1.93
N GLY A 55 14.85 -11.56 0.96
CA GLY A 55 16.30 -11.49 1.13
C GLY A 55 16.86 -10.06 1.26
N GLY A 56 16.02 -9.03 1.16
CA GLY A 56 16.42 -7.63 1.35
C GLY A 56 16.91 -6.90 0.10
N ARG A 57 16.86 -7.53 -1.08
CA ARG A 57 17.10 -6.84 -2.36
C ARG A 57 15.91 -5.96 -2.73
N LEU A 58 16.19 -4.72 -3.11
CA LEU A 58 15.22 -3.85 -3.75
C LEU A 58 14.95 -4.37 -5.17
N VAL A 59 13.72 -4.77 -5.45
CA VAL A 59 13.28 -5.31 -6.74
C VAL A 59 12.92 -4.19 -7.70
N LEU A 60 12.11 -3.22 -7.24
CA LEU A 60 11.75 -2.04 -8.02
C LEU A 60 11.29 -0.88 -7.12
N THR A 61 11.34 0.33 -7.69
CA THR A 61 10.59 1.49 -7.22
C THR A 61 9.63 1.96 -8.31
N ALA A 62 8.48 2.48 -7.92
CA ALA A 62 7.48 2.97 -8.86
C ALA A 62 6.61 4.07 -8.22
N PRO A 63 6.16 5.06 -9.00
CA PRO A 63 5.20 6.05 -8.50
C PRO A 63 3.85 5.43 -8.14
N PHE A 64 3.50 4.30 -8.77
CA PHE A 64 2.22 3.60 -8.59
C PHE A 64 2.34 2.12 -8.96
N ILE A 65 1.71 1.24 -8.18
CA ILE A 65 1.40 -0.15 -8.56
C ILE A 65 -0.02 -0.53 -8.13
N ASN A 66 -0.59 -1.53 -8.80
CA ASN A 66 -1.76 -2.26 -8.31
C ASN A 66 -1.31 -3.56 -7.64
N VAL A 67 -1.69 -3.76 -6.39
CA VAL A 67 -1.39 -4.97 -5.63
C VAL A 67 -2.64 -5.83 -5.55
N SER A 68 -2.54 -7.10 -5.96
CA SER A 68 -3.62 -8.07 -5.82
C SER A 68 -3.98 -8.21 -4.34
N ARG A 69 -5.24 -8.00 -3.98
CA ARG A 69 -5.76 -8.17 -2.61
C ARG A 69 -5.58 -9.61 -2.15
N ASP A 70 -5.81 -10.58 -3.02
CA ASP A 70 -5.75 -12.01 -2.69
C ASP A 70 -4.30 -12.49 -2.45
N SER A 71 -3.31 -11.72 -2.88
CA SER A 71 -1.89 -12.00 -2.63
C SER A 71 -1.34 -11.32 -1.36
N ILE A 72 -2.15 -10.52 -0.68
CA ILE A 72 -1.76 -9.85 0.57
C ILE A 72 -1.96 -10.81 1.74
N GLN A 73 -0.88 -11.11 2.43
CA GLN A 73 -0.91 -11.91 3.66
C GLN A 73 -1.06 -11.01 4.88
N ILE A 74 -0.36 -9.87 4.91
CA ILE A 74 -0.40 -8.91 6.00
C ILE A 74 -0.37 -7.49 5.41
N VAL A 75 -1.19 -6.60 5.95
CA VAL A 75 -1.01 -5.16 5.77
C VAL A 75 -0.98 -4.50 7.14
N THR A 76 -0.06 -3.56 7.33
CA THR A 76 0.04 -2.76 8.54
C THR A 76 0.26 -1.29 8.19
N PRO A 77 -0.37 -0.35 8.90
CA PRO A 77 0.03 1.06 8.85
C PRO A 77 1.52 1.18 9.18
N GLY A 78 2.27 1.91 8.36
CA GLY A 78 3.67 2.23 8.63
C GLY A 78 3.80 3.27 9.74
N HIS A 79 4.86 3.14 10.56
CA HIS A 79 5.38 4.25 11.38
C HIS A 79 6.41 5.06 10.58
#